data_AF-A0A7T8ACU9-F1
#
_entry.id   AF-A0A7T8ACU9-F1
#
_cell.length_a   1.000
_cell.length_b   1.000
_cell.length_c   1.000
_cell.angle_alpha   90.00
_cell.angle_beta   90.00
_cell.angle_gamma   90.00
#
_symmetry.space_group_name_H-M   'P 1'
#
loop_
_entity.id
_entity.type
_entity.pdbx_description
1 polymer ?
#
loop_
_entity_poly.entity_id
_entity_poly.type
_entity_poly.pdbx_seq_one_letter_code
_entity_poly.pdbx_strand_id
1 'polypeptide(L)'
;MGGTDPIVEQDADRKDRRRLPMIGLVLSALYVAGLVAYLFWQGQNPADLRLNELGDFLGGVSSPLAFLWLVLGFFQQSREIRLSGKALHLQAREMRRSVDEHRRIAGGGEGGDTP
;
A
#
# COMPACT_ATOMS: atom_id res chain seq x y z
N MET A 1 5.93 -3.63 -36.45
CA MET A 1 4.89 -3.90 -35.44
C MET A 1 5.53 -3.72 -34.08
N GLY A 2 5.20 -2.62 -33.41
CA GLY A 2 5.88 -2.16 -32.20
C GLY A 2 5.64 -3.12 -31.04
N GLY A 3 6.72 -3.73 -30.55
CA GLY A 3 6.74 -4.30 -29.21
C GLY A 3 6.72 -3.13 -28.24
N THR A 4 5.63 -2.98 -27.51
CA THR A 4 5.58 -2.10 -26.35
C THR A 4 6.60 -2.61 -25.34
N ASP A 5 7.69 -1.85 -25.16
CA ASP A 5 8.76 -2.21 -24.24
C ASP A 5 8.21 -2.36 -22.80
N PRO A 6 8.45 -3.48 -22.10
CA PRO A 6 7.89 -3.76 -20.77
C PRO A 6 8.37 -2.79 -19.67
N ILE A 7 9.39 -1.99 -19.97
CA ILE A 7 9.98 -0.98 -19.09
C ILE A 7 9.17 0.33 -19.08
N VAL A 8 8.46 0.66 -20.16
CA VAL A 8 7.68 1.92 -20.25
C VAL A 8 6.35 1.83 -19.50
N GLU A 9 5.76 0.63 -19.38
CA GLU A 9 4.48 0.43 -18.70
C GLU A 9 4.61 0.40 -17.16
N GLN A 10 5.79 0.04 -16.63
CA GLN A 10 6.04 0.04 -15.18
C GLN A 10 6.19 1.44 -14.57
N ASP A 11 6.68 2.42 -15.34
CA ASP A 11 6.94 3.79 -14.85
C ASP A 11 5.66 4.61 -14.69
N ALA A 12 4.66 4.40 -15.55
CA ALA A 12 3.35 5.02 -15.43
C ALA A 12 2.64 4.56 -14.15
N ASP A 13 2.67 3.26 -13.88
CA ASP A 13 2.03 2.62 -12.73
C ASP A 13 2.73 2.97 -11.41
N ARG A 14 4.01 3.37 -11.41
CA ARG A 14 4.73 3.87 -10.22
C ARG A 14 4.34 5.29 -9.84
N LYS A 15 4.02 6.15 -10.81
CA LYS A 15 3.72 7.57 -10.59
C LYS A 15 2.35 7.77 -9.94
N ASP A 16 1.38 6.90 -10.23
CA ASP A 16 0.04 6.96 -9.65
C ASP A 16 0.00 6.48 -8.19
N ARG A 17 0.93 5.59 -7.80
CA ARG A 17 1.04 5.05 -6.43
C ARG A 17 1.36 6.10 -5.37
N ARG A 18 2.02 7.20 -5.73
CA ARG A 18 2.32 8.32 -4.81
C ARG A 18 1.18 9.33 -4.69
N ARG A 19 0.27 9.39 -5.67
CA ARG A 19 -0.81 10.38 -5.73
C ARG A 19 -1.95 10.05 -4.77
N LEU A 20 -2.29 8.76 -4.63
CA LEU A 20 -3.35 8.28 -3.73
C LEU A 20 -3.18 8.72 -2.26
N PRO A 21 -2.02 8.49 -1.60
CA PRO A 21 -1.81 8.96 -0.22
C PRO A 21 -1.67 10.48 -0.13
N MET A 22 -1.16 11.15 -1.17
CA MET A 22 -1.10 12.61 -1.20
C MET A 22 -2.48 13.26 -1.31
N ILE A 23 -3.41 12.69 -2.09
CA ILE A 23 -4.80 13.18 -2.17
C ILE A 23 -5.48 13.04 -0.81
N GLY A 24 -5.32 11.90 -0.14
CA GLY A 24 -5.80 11.70 1.23
C GLY A 24 -5.24 12.75 2.19
N LEU A 25 -3.94 13.01 2.13
CA LEU A 25 -3.27 14.01 2.97
C LEU A 25 -3.73 15.45 2.67
N VAL A 26 -3.91 15.80 1.39
CA VAL A 26 -4.41 17.12 0.97
C VAL A 26 -5.86 17.31 1.42
N LEU A 27 -6.74 16.33 1.23
CA LEU A 27 -8.13 16.37 1.72
C LEU A 27 -8.19 16.51 3.24
N SER A 28 -7.34 15.76 3.95
CA SER A 28 -7.22 15.83 5.40
C SER A 28 -6.78 17.23 5.85
N ALA A 29 -5.76 17.78 5.19
CA ALA A 29 -5.24 19.11 5.50
C ALA A 29 -6.26 20.21 5.21
N LEU A 30 -7.00 20.13 4.08
CA LEU A 30 -8.08 21.05 3.73
C LEU A 30 -9.23 21.00 4.75
N TYR A 31 -9.60 19.79 5.17
CA TYR A 31 -10.64 19.59 6.18
C TYR A 31 -10.25 20.20 7.52
N VAL A 32 -9.04 19.92 8.02
CA VAL A 32 -8.53 20.50 9.27
C VAL A 32 -8.37 22.02 9.16
N ALA A 33 -7.87 22.54 8.04
CA ALA A 33 -7.72 23.98 7.84
C ALA A 33 -9.07 24.72 7.82
N GLY A 34 -10.07 24.18 7.12
CA GLY A 34 -11.42 24.74 7.09
C GLY A 34 -12.10 24.72 8.46
N LEU A 35 -11.86 23.65 9.22
CA LEU A 35 -12.37 23.50 10.58
C LEU A 35 -11.75 24.51 11.56
N VAL A 36 -10.43 24.70 11.49
CA VAL A 36 -9.72 25.72 12.28
C VAL A 36 -10.21 27.11 11.91
N ALA A 37 -10.36 27.42 10.62
CA ALA A 37 -10.90 28.70 10.16
C ALA A 37 -12.33 28.95 10.65
N TYR A 38 -13.20 27.94 10.63
CA TYR A 38 -14.56 28.00 11.15
C TYR A 38 -14.58 28.30 12.66
N LEU A 39 -13.76 27.60 13.44
CA LEU A 39 -13.64 27.85 14.89
C LEU A 39 -13.12 29.27 15.21
N PHE A 40 -12.15 29.75 14.43
CA PHE A 40 -11.64 31.12 14.55
C PHE A 40 -12.72 32.16 14.23
N TRP A 41 -13.58 31.88 13.24
CA TRP A 41 -14.69 32.76 12.87
C TRP A 41 -15.82 32.76 13.91
N GLN A 42 -16.03 31.64 14.62
CA GLN A 42 -17.13 31.48 15.56
C GLN A 42 -16.93 32.21 16.90
N GLY A 43 -15.72 32.65 17.24
CA GLY A 43 -15.47 33.65 18.29
C GLY A 43 -15.96 33.29 19.69
N GLN A 44 -16.10 32.01 20.04
CA GLN A 44 -16.63 31.58 21.34
C GLN A 44 -15.59 31.71 22.47
N ASN A 45 -16.01 32.33 23.57
CA ASN A 45 -15.13 32.74 24.66
C ASN A 45 -14.56 31.51 25.43
N PRO A 46 -13.23 31.39 25.54
CA PRO A 46 -12.54 30.23 26.08
C PRO A 46 -12.77 29.73 27.50
N ALA A 47 -13.25 30.56 28.40
CA ALA A 47 -12.75 30.45 29.77
C ALA A 47 -13.39 29.35 30.62
N ASP A 48 -14.58 28.83 30.26
CA ASP A 48 -15.40 28.11 31.25
C ASP A 48 -15.87 26.69 30.84
N LEU A 49 -15.78 26.28 29.57
CA LEU A 49 -16.22 24.93 29.10
C LEU A 49 -15.21 24.19 28.21
N ARG A 50 -14.01 24.75 28.06
CA ARG A 50 -13.20 24.55 26.86
C ARG A 50 -12.50 23.21 26.70
N LEU A 51 -12.27 22.42 27.75
CA LEU A 51 -11.41 21.24 27.64
C LEU A 51 -12.20 19.97 27.29
N ASN A 52 -13.41 19.83 27.81
CA ASN A 52 -14.27 18.67 27.55
C ASN A 52 -14.88 18.73 26.13
N GLU A 53 -15.37 19.90 25.71
CA GLU A 53 -15.91 20.09 24.36
C GLU A 53 -14.83 20.02 23.27
N LEU A 54 -13.59 20.41 23.58
CA LEU A 54 -12.47 20.24 22.66
C LEU A 54 -12.16 18.76 22.42
N GLY A 55 -12.29 17.93 23.47
CA GLY A 55 -12.15 16.48 23.38
C GLY A 55 -13.24 15.84 22.51
N ASP A 56 -14.50 16.18 22.76
CA ASP A 56 -15.65 15.69 21.97
C ASP A 56 -15.56 16.14 20.51
N PHE A 57 -15.09 17.37 20.28
CA PHE A 57 -14.86 17.90 18.94
C PHE A 57 -13.72 17.20 18.21
N LEU A 58 -12.58 17.00 18.87
CA LEU A 58 -11.46 16.23 18.29
C LEU A 58 -11.88 14.78 18.01
N GLY A 59 -12.65 14.16 18.89
CA GLY A 59 -13.19 12.81 18.70
C GLY A 59 -14.12 12.72 17.49
N GLY A 60 -15.01 13.70 17.32
CA GLY A 60 -15.93 13.77 16.18
C GLY A 60 -15.23 14.01 14.85
N VAL A 61 -14.28 14.94 14.81
CA VAL A 61 -13.54 15.34 13.60
C VAL A 61 -12.49 14.31 13.21
N SER A 62 -11.85 13.67 14.20
CA SER A 62 -10.83 12.65 13.97
C SER A 62 -11.44 11.33 13.49
N SER A 63 -12.68 11.00 13.85
CA SER A 63 -13.29 9.71 13.50
C SER A 63 -13.37 9.45 11.98
N PRO A 64 -13.92 10.35 11.14
CA PRO A 64 -13.92 10.16 9.68
C PRO A 64 -12.51 10.15 9.09
N LEU A 65 -11.61 10.96 9.64
CA LEU A 65 -10.23 11.06 9.18
C LEU A 65 -9.46 9.74 9.45
N ALA A 66 -9.54 9.23 10.67
CA ALA A 66 -8.94 7.96 11.06
C ALA A 66 -9.50 6.79 10.24
N PHE A 67 -10.81 6.77 9.99
CA PHE A 67 -11.44 5.78 9.13
C PHE A 67 -10.94 5.84 7.69
N LEU A 68 -10.82 7.05 7.11
CA LEU A 68 -10.26 7.24 5.77
C LEU A 68 -8.84 6.66 5.67
N TRP A 69 -8.00 6.93 6.66
CA TRP A 69 -6.63 6.43 6.71
C TRP A 69 -6.55 4.90 6.88
N LEU A 70 -7.45 4.31 7.69
CA LEU A 70 -7.55 2.86 7.82
C LEU A 70 -7.90 2.18 6.49
N VAL A 71 -8.90 2.70 5.78
CA VAL A 71 -9.31 2.17 4.47
C VAL A 71 -8.18 2.28 3.46
N LEU A 72 -7.49 3.43 3.43
CA LEU A 72 -6.37 3.65 2.52
C LEU A 72 -5.17 2.74 2.82
N GLY A 73 -4.88 2.52 4.11
CA GLY A 73 -3.85 1.58 4.56
C GLY A 73 -4.18 0.14 4.19
N PHE A 74 -5.45 -0.26 4.35
CA PHE A 74 -5.94 -1.60 3.98
C PHE A 74 -5.76 -1.88 2.48
N PHE A 75 -6.08 -0.90 1.62
CA PHE A 75 -5.86 -1.03 0.17
C PHE A 75 -4.37 -1.10 -0.21
N GLN A 76 -3.50 -0.38 0.51
CA GLN A 76 -2.06 -0.48 0.32
C GLN A 76 -1.54 -1.88 0.70
N GLN A 77 -1.89 -2.37 1.90
CA GLN A 77 -1.48 -3.70 2.38
C GLN A 77 -1.97 -4.83 1.47
N SER A 78 -3.22 -4.75 0.97
CA SER A 78 -3.79 -5.76 0.08
C SER A 78 -3.04 -5.88 -1.25
N ARG A 79 -2.57 -4.75 -1.80
CA ARG A 79 -1.76 -4.74 -3.02
C ARG A 79 -0.38 -5.34 -2.80
N GLU A 80 0.22 -5.08 -1.65
CA GLU A 80 1.52 -5.64 -1.26
C GLU A 80 1.44 -7.17 -1.10
N ILE A 81 0.39 -7.69 -0.46
CA ILE A 81 0.13 -9.14 -0.36
C ILE A 81 0.03 -9.80 -1.74
N ARG A 82 -0.67 -9.17 -2.69
CA ARG A 82 -0.82 -9.70 -4.06
C ARG A 82 0.51 -9.73 -4.83
N LEU A 83 1.38 -8.75 -4.60
CA LEU A 83 2.71 -8.70 -5.24
C LEU A 83 3.64 -9.76 -4.65
N SER A 84 3.69 -9.88 -3.31
CA SER A 84 4.49 -10.90 -2.62
C SER A 84 4.04 -12.32 -2.96
N GLY A 85 2.73 -12.57 -3.08
CA GLY A 85 2.19 -13.86 -3.49
C GLY A 85 2.63 -14.28 -4.89
N LYS A 86 2.68 -13.34 -5.85
CA LYS A 86 3.19 -13.60 -7.20
C LYS A 86 4.69 -13.92 -7.22
N ALA A 87 5.48 -13.17 -6.45
CA ALA A 87 6.92 -13.41 -6.33
C ALA A 87 7.21 -14.79 -5.73
N LEU A 88 6.49 -15.19 -4.69
CA LEU A 88 6.62 -16.51 -4.06
C LEU A 88 6.24 -17.64 -5.03
N HIS A 89 5.18 -17.47 -5.83
CA HIS A 89 4.79 -18.44 -6.85
C HIS A 89 5.85 -18.60 -7.95
N LEU A 90 6.48 -17.49 -8.37
CA LEU A 90 7.60 -17.53 -9.32
C LEU A 90 8.82 -18.23 -8.71
N GLN A 91 9.18 -17.90 -7.47
CA GLN A 91 10.30 -18.52 -6.76
C GLN A 91 10.07 -20.03 -6.55
N ALA A 92 8.86 -20.44 -6.18
CA ALA A 92 8.51 -21.85 -6.04
C ALA A 92 8.58 -22.60 -7.38
N ARG A 93 8.21 -21.95 -8.49
CA ARG A 93 8.32 -22.53 -9.83
C ARG A 93 9.79 -22.72 -10.23
N GLU A 94 10.65 -21.77 -9.91
CA GLU A 94 12.07 -21.84 -10.21
C GLU A 94 12.78 -22.91 -9.36
N MET A 95 12.43 -23.03 -8.07
CA MET A 95 12.92 -24.12 -7.22
C MET A 95 12.52 -25.50 -7.74
N ARG A 96 11.28 -25.68 -8.21
CA ARG A 96 10.84 -26.95 -8.83
C ARG A 96 11.66 -27.30 -10.07
N ARG A 97 11.93 -26.32 -10.94
CA ARG A 97 12.79 -26.51 -12.11
C ARG A 97 14.21 -26.89 -11.71
N SER A 98 14.79 -26.23 -10.71
CA SER A 98 16.12 -26.58 -10.21
C SER A 98 16.16 -28.02 -9.67
N VAL A 99 15.14 -28.46 -8.94
CA VAL A 99 15.04 -29.84 -8.43
C VAL A 99 14.91 -30.86 -9.56
N ASP A 100 14.11 -30.55 -10.59
CA ASP A 100 13.96 -31.42 -11.75
C ASP A 100 15.27 -31.54 -12.54
N GLU A 101 16.02 -30.43 -12.68
CA GLU A 101 17.34 -30.41 -13.31
C GLU A 101 18.34 -31.27 -12.51
N HIS A 102 18.38 -31.11 -11.19
CA HIS A 102 19.23 -31.94 -10.31
C HIS A 102 18.88 -33.42 -10.37
N ARG A 103 17.59 -33.77 -10.45
CA ARG A 103 17.15 -35.16 -10.65
C ARG A 103 17.59 -35.72 -12.00
N ARG A 104 17.54 -34.92 -13.07
CA ARG A 104 18.03 -35.34 -14.39
C ARG A 104 19.54 -35.58 -14.39
N ILE A 105 20.30 -34.72 -13.72
CA ILE A 105 21.76 -34.87 -13.58
C ILE A 105 22.09 -36.11 -12.72
N ALA A 106 21.37 -36.33 -11.62
CA ALA A 106 21.56 -37.51 -10.77
C ALA A 106 21.16 -38.83 -11.46
N GLY A 107 20.03 -38.86 -12.18
CA GLY A 107 19.58 -40.04 -12.92
C GLY A 107 20.38 -40.33 -14.19
N GLY A 108 21.05 -39.32 -14.76
CA GLY A 108 22.00 -39.49 -15.87
C GLY A 108 23.34 -40.10 -15.46
N GLY A 109 23.65 -40.12 -14.15
CA GLY A 109 24.89 -40.70 -13.60
C GLY A 109 24.87 -42.21 -13.40
N GLU A 110 23.69 -42.86 -13.46
CA GLU A 110 23.55 -44.32 -13.19
C GLU A 110 23.52 -45.18 -14.48
N GLY A 111 23.71 -44.60 -15.67
CA GLY A 111 23.56 -45.30 -16.96
C GLY A 111 24.84 -45.60 -17.74
N GLY A 112 26.03 -45.35 -17.17
CA GLY A 112 27.29 -45.45 -17.91
C GLY A 112 28.41 -46.03 -17.06
N ASP A 113 28.29 -47.30 -16.68
CA ASP A 113 29.41 -48.20 -16.40
C ASP A 113 28.87 -49.64 -16.25
N THR A 114 28.68 -50.31 -17.39
CA THR A 114 28.75 -51.78 -17.43
C THR A 114 30.02 -52.16 -18.18
N PRO A 115 31.00 -52.80 -17.51
CA PRO A 115 32.22 -53.29 -18.16
C PRO A 115 31.94 -54.44 -19.12
#